data_AF-A0AAJ6QK65-F1
#
_entry.id   AF-A0AAJ6QK65-F1
#
_cell.length_a   1.000
_cell.length_b   1.000
_cell.length_c   1.000
_cell.angle_alpha   90.00
_cell.angle_beta   90.00
_cell.angle_gamma   90.00
#
_symmetry.space_group_name_H-M   'P 1'
#
loop_
_entity.id
_entity.type
_entity.pdbx_description
1 polymer ?
#
loop_
_entity_poly.entity_id
_entity_poly.type
_entity_poly.pdbx_seq_one_letter_code
_entity_poly.pdbx_strand_id
1 'polypeptide(L)'
;MDPAHSDGVIFWKESYLMTILKQWHQEKGNEYPRCKFSKILGSMVWKVFDRQGNEVELAWYLVTKPRKYYALVLHEADGTARFVYCDPPHRTVHGTYLRPWSGVNEKEELEHCAVRVFSNDLKEIEYSAEAWDHLKELQDFSGEDATRPPSITRPKTPKDKTDTRKSVKAGSSTRYSMRGRTIASAESSVGASSSSSEEGSSSEEEKYVPSPPHKRHKTTDTSNTSNTTEPMKPSKVVFRLGSQRVIGAIRYIPLDECRSRKELFDKATAFYQACDRDAQVKILVCQISSQREQHYLFEDSDGEFRLLVEQAQSLEDSLDRIVIDVLHVLQT
;
A
#
# COMPACT_ATOMS: atom_id res chain seq x y z
N MET A 1 -24.87 7.22 1.57
CA MET A 1 -24.89 7.07 0.11
C MET A 1 -23.49 6.67 -0.28
N ASP A 2 -23.25 5.37 -0.28
CA ASP A 2 -21.99 4.78 -0.71
C ASP A 2 -21.83 4.97 -2.22
N PRO A 3 -20.66 5.41 -2.71
CA PRO A 3 -20.35 5.25 -4.12
C PRO A 3 -20.15 3.75 -4.35
N ALA A 4 -21.13 3.17 -5.04
CA ALA A 4 -21.20 1.76 -5.37
C ALA A 4 -19.86 1.22 -5.88
N HIS A 5 -19.27 0.30 -5.12
CA HIS A 5 -18.32 -0.67 -5.65
C HIS A 5 -19.10 -1.67 -6.48
N SER A 6 -19.39 -1.29 -7.73
CA SER A 6 -19.86 -2.24 -8.73
C SER A 6 -18.68 -3.10 -9.17
N ASP A 7 -18.60 -4.33 -8.63
CA ASP A 7 -17.88 -5.45 -9.24
C ASP A 7 -18.59 -5.88 -10.54
N GLY A 8 -18.69 -4.93 -11.47
CA GLY A 8 -19.13 -5.17 -12.81
C GLY A 8 -18.03 -5.90 -13.55
N VAL A 9 -18.17 -7.22 -13.70
CA VAL A 9 -17.53 -7.93 -14.82
C VAL A 9 -18.20 -7.41 -16.10
N ILE A 10 -17.76 -6.23 -16.55
CA ILE A 10 -18.14 -5.71 -17.85
C ILE A 10 -17.43 -6.59 -18.87
N PHE A 11 -18.20 -7.45 -19.52
CA PHE A 11 -17.81 -8.14 -20.73
C PHE A 11 -17.63 -7.09 -21.83
N TRP A 12 -16.48 -6.43 -21.85
CA TRP A 12 -16.05 -5.64 -23.00
C TRP A 12 -15.94 -6.61 -24.17
N LYS A 13 -16.89 -6.51 -25.09
CA LYS A 13 -16.85 -7.13 -26.40
C LYS A 13 -15.65 -6.50 -27.13
N GLU A 14 -14.45 -7.07 -26.93
CA GLU A 14 -13.19 -6.69 -27.59
C GLU A 14 -13.05 -5.18 -27.85
N SER A 15 -13.04 -4.38 -26.78
CA SER A 15 -13.03 -2.91 -26.86
C SER A 15 -11.77 -2.40 -27.57
N TYR A 16 -11.89 -1.24 -28.23
CA TYR A 16 -10.79 -0.48 -28.84
C TYR A 16 -9.53 -0.41 -27.95
N LEU A 17 -9.71 -0.27 -26.62
CA LEU A 17 -8.65 -0.33 -25.63
C LEU A 17 -7.88 -1.66 -25.63
N MET A 18 -8.56 -2.79 -25.73
CA MET A 18 -7.90 -4.08 -25.82
C MET A 18 -7.08 -4.21 -27.11
N THR A 19 -7.53 -3.60 -28.21
CA THR A 19 -6.77 -3.54 -29.47
C THR A 19 -5.46 -2.76 -29.28
N ILE A 20 -5.51 -1.60 -28.61
CA ILE A 20 -4.31 -0.81 -28.28
C ILE A 20 -3.30 -1.65 -27.47
N LEU A 21 -3.76 -2.36 -26.42
CA LEU A 21 -2.89 -3.19 -25.60
C LEU A 21 -2.32 -4.38 -26.37
N LYS A 22 -3.15 -5.07 -27.16
CA LYS A 22 -2.72 -6.20 -28.00
C LYS A 22 -1.63 -5.74 -28.97
N GLN A 23 -1.84 -4.62 -29.66
CA GLN A 23 -0.85 -4.07 -30.59
C GLN A 23 0.44 -3.69 -29.88
N TRP A 24 0.36 -2.98 -28.75
CA TRP A 24 1.54 -2.60 -27.98
C TRP A 24 2.34 -3.82 -27.52
N HIS A 25 1.68 -4.88 -27.04
CA HIS A 25 2.35 -6.12 -26.63
C HIS A 25 2.90 -6.95 -27.80
N GLN A 26 2.31 -6.87 -28.99
CA GLN A 26 2.89 -7.49 -30.19
C GLN A 26 4.26 -6.86 -30.52
N GLU A 27 4.39 -5.55 -30.32
CA GLU A 27 5.63 -4.82 -30.64
C GLU A 27 6.67 -4.81 -29.52
N LYS A 28 6.23 -4.69 -28.26
CA LYS A 28 7.10 -4.55 -27.07
C LYS A 28 7.21 -5.83 -26.23
N GLY A 29 6.50 -6.89 -26.60
CA GLY A 29 6.52 -8.18 -25.91
C GLY A 29 6.05 -8.09 -24.45
N ASN A 30 6.93 -8.50 -23.53
CA ASN A 30 6.65 -8.64 -22.08
C ASN A 30 7.00 -7.38 -21.25
N GLU A 31 7.31 -6.27 -21.91
CA GLU A 31 7.50 -4.98 -21.25
C GLU A 31 6.18 -4.50 -20.61
N TYR A 32 6.27 -3.49 -19.73
CA TYR A 32 5.09 -2.84 -19.17
C TYR A 32 4.75 -1.56 -19.95
N PRO A 33 3.49 -1.34 -20.33
CA PRO A 33 3.09 -0.07 -20.94
C PRO A 33 3.18 1.06 -19.92
N ARG A 34 3.27 2.32 -20.38
CA ARG A 34 3.27 3.49 -19.48
C ARG A 34 1.99 3.61 -18.65
N CYS A 35 0.86 3.16 -19.20
CA CYS A 35 -0.42 3.09 -18.49
C CYS A 35 -0.42 2.06 -17.34
N LYS A 36 0.67 1.30 -17.14
CA LYS A 36 0.82 0.38 -16.02
C LYS A 36 0.79 1.13 -14.70
N PHE A 37 -0.22 0.83 -13.92
CA PHE A 37 -0.37 1.33 -12.58
C PHE A 37 0.29 0.40 -11.57
N SER A 38 1.10 0.97 -10.68
CA SER A 38 1.66 0.23 -9.55
C SER A 38 0.74 0.47 -8.35
N LYS A 39 0.10 -0.61 -7.86
CA LYS A 39 -0.96 -0.63 -6.83
C LYS A 39 -0.45 -0.15 -5.45
N ILE A 40 -0.07 1.11 -5.34
CA ILE A 40 0.11 1.82 -4.07
C ILE A 40 -1.04 2.80 -3.96
N LEU A 41 -2.18 2.29 -3.49
CA LEU A 41 -3.27 3.15 -3.04
C LEU A 41 -2.86 3.68 -1.67
N GLY A 42 -2.68 5.00 -1.58
CA GLY A 42 -2.69 5.67 -0.28
C GLY A 42 -4.10 5.56 0.32
N SER A 43 -4.21 5.81 1.62
CA SER A 43 -5.50 5.84 2.33
C SER A 43 -6.34 7.08 2.02
N MET A 44 -5.90 7.94 1.10
CA MET A 44 -6.61 9.14 0.69
C MET A 44 -7.71 8.78 -0.31
N VAL A 45 -8.89 9.36 -0.11
CA VAL A 45 -9.95 9.36 -1.11
C VAL A 45 -9.57 10.33 -2.23
N TRP A 46 -10.11 10.09 -3.43
CA TRP A 46 -9.77 10.89 -4.60
C TRP A 46 -10.97 11.07 -5.52
N LYS A 47 -10.94 12.18 -6.28
CA LYS A 47 -11.77 12.41 -7.47
C LYS A 47 -10.89 12.74 -8.65
N VAL A 48 -11.41 12.58 -9.86
CA VAL A 48 -10.72 12.98 -11.08
C VAL A 48 -11.56 14.00 -11.81
N PHE A 49 -10.91 15.08 -12.23
CA PHE A 49 -11.55 16.14 -12.99
C PHE A 49 -10.89 16.28 -14.36
N ASP A 50 -11.69 16.46 -15.39
CA ASP A 50 -11.21 16.82 -16.72
C ASP A 50 -10.76 18.30 -16.77
N ARG A 51 -10.34 18.77 -17.95
CA ARG A 51 -9.92 20.17 -18.13
C ARG A 51 -11.05 21.19 -18.00
N GLN A 52 -12.29 20.76 -18.16
CA GLN A 52 -13.48 21.58 -18.03
C GLN A 52 -14.00 21.61 -16.59
N GLY A 53 -13.41 20.81 -15.69
CA GLY A 53 -13.80 20.70 -14.29
C GLY A 53 -14.93 19.70 -14.05
N ASN A 54 -15.30 18.88 -15.04
CA ASN A 54 -16.27 17.82 -14.84
C ASN A 54 -15.62 16.65 -14.09
N GLU A 55 -16.33 16.10 -13.12
CA GLU A 55 -15.92 14.88 -12.45
C GLU A 55 -16.06 13.69 -13.42
N VAL A 56 -14.96 12.95 -13.61
CA VAL A 56 -14.85 11.82 -14.54
C VAL A 56 -14.42 10.56 -13.81
N GLU A 57 -14.83 9.40 -14.32
CA GLU A 57 -14.52 8.12 -13.68
C GLU A 57 -13.11 7.64 -14.08
N LEU A 58 -12.32 7.20 -13.10
CA LEU A 58 -11.03 6.55 -13.34
C LEU A 58 -11.06 5.10 -12.82
N ALA A 59 -11.02 4.16 -13.74
CA ALA A 59 -11.08 2.73 -13.45
C ALA A 59 -9.74 2.03 -13.70
N TRP A 60 -9.60 0.85 -13.09
CA TRP A 60 -8.37 0.08 -13.07
C TRP A 60 -8.65 -1.29 -13.66
N TYR A 61 -7.92 -1.66 -14.71
CA TYR A 61 -8.18 -2.89 -15.43
C TYR A 61 -7.04 -3.87 -15.25
N LEU A 62 -7.36 -5.07 -14.77
CA LEU A 62 -6.41 -6.16 -14.64
C LEU A 62 -6.14 -6.78 -16.02
N VAL A 63 -4.98 -6.48 -16.58
CA VAL A 63 -4.44 -7.18 -17.75
C VAL A 63 -3.76 -8.46 -17.26
N THR A 64 -4.12 -9.61 -17.83
CA THR A 64 -3.56 -10.92 -17.42
C THR A 64 -2.55 -11.48 -18.41
N LYS A 65 -2.60 -11.06 -19.68
CA LYS A 65 -1.74 -11.51 -20.77
C LYS A 65 -1.18 -10.32 -21.55
N PRO A 66 0.08 -10.39 -22.03
CA PRO A 66 1.06 -11.47 -21.85
C PRO A 66 1.66 -11.49 -20.44
N ARG A 67 1.48 -10.42 -19.66
CA ARG A 67 1.93 -10.29 -18.28
C ARG A 67 0.83 -9.69 -17.42
N LYS A 68 0.78 -10.06 -16.14
CA LYS A 68 -0.20 -9.54 -15.18
C LYS A 68 0.15 -8.13 -14.71
N TYR A 69 -0.71 -7.14 -14.95
CA TYR A 69 -0.59 -5.76 -14.43
C TYR A 69 -1.94 -5.04 -14.41
N TYR A 70 -2.01 -3.89 -13.71
CA TYR A 70 -3.18 -3.01 -13.75
C TYR A 70 -2.92 -1.86 -14.72
N ALA A 71 -3.91 -1.51 -15.54
CA ALA A 71 -3.88 -0.33 -16.40
C ALA A 71 -4.92 0.70 -15.93
N LEU A 72 -4.58 1.99 -15.95
CA LEU A 72 -5.56 3.06 -15.68
C LEU A 72 -6.36 3.37 -16.95
N VAL A 73 -7.67 3.50 -16.79
CA VAL A 73 -8.61 3.90 -17.85
C VAL A 73 -9.46 5.04 -17.33
N LEU A 74 -9.43 6.16 -18.05
CA LEU A 74 -10.29 7.30 -17.81
C LEU A 74 -11.54 7.16 -18.67
N HIS A 75 -12.72 7.29 -18.08
CA HIS A 75 -14.00 7.38 -18.78
C HIS A 75 -14.47 8.81 -18.82
N GLU A 76 -14.73 9.31 -20.01
CA GLU A 76 -15.13 10.68 -20.25
C GLU A 76 -16.66 10.81 -20.24
N ALA A 77 -17.13 12.05 -20.07
CA ALA A 77 -18.55 12.35 -20.00
C ALA A 77 -19.32 11.99 -21.29
N ASP A 78 -18.63 11.90 -22.43
CA ASP A 78 -19.20 11.51 -23.72
C ASP A 78 -19.34 9.98 -23.89
N GLY A 79 -18.97 9.20 -22.86
CA GLY A 79 -19.01 7.74 -22.87
C GLY A 79 -17.79 7.09 -23.54
N THR A 80 -16.79 7.88 -23.95
CA THR A 80 -15.54 7.34 -24.44
C THR A 80 -14.62 6.93 -23.28
N ALA A 81 -13.68 6.03 -23.57
CA ALA A 81 -12.71 5.57 -22.60
C ALA A 81 -11.32 5.51 -23.24
N ARG A 82 -10.31 5.93 -22.49
CA ARG A 82 -8.91 5.97 -22.93
C ARG A 82 -7.97 5.51 -21.83
N PHE A 83 -6.85 4.89 -22.20
CA PHE A 83 -5.80 4.64 -21.23
C PHE A 83 -5.13 5.95 -20.82
N VAL A 84 -4.78 6.04 -19.56
CA VAL A 84 -4.01 7.15 -19.00
C VAL A 84 -2.87 6.64 -18.15
N TYR A 85 -1.94 7.52 -17.83
CA TYR A 85 -0.92 7.27 -16.81
C TYR A 85 -0.75 8.50 -15.93
N CYS A 86 -0.30 8.27 -14.70
CA CYS A 86 0.12 9.34 -13.82
C CYS A 86 1.44 9.90 -14.33
N ASP A 87 1.42 11.13 -14.81
CA ASP A 87 2.62 11.80 -15.30
C ASP A 87 3.24 12.64 -14.17
N PRO A 88 4.58 12.72 -14.05
CA PRO A 88 5.21 13.65 -13.13
C PRO A 88 4.87 15.11 -13.49
N PRO A 89 4.82 16.01 -12.49
CA PRO A 89 5.12 15.77 -11.09
C PRO A 89 4.00 15.05 -10.33
N HIS A 90 4.40 14.13 -9.45
CA HIS A 90 3.49 13.46 -8.54
C HIS A 90 3.35 14.28 -7.25
N ARG A 91 2.14 14.34 -6.68
CA ARG A 91 1.84 15.01 -5.41
C ARG A 91 2.05 16.54 -5.45
N THR A 92 1.52 17.20 -6.46
CA THR A 92 1.39 18.67 -6.43
C THR A 92 0.32 19.08 -5.44
N VAL A 93 0.25 20.38 -5.13
CA VAL A 93 -0.85 20.95 -4.34
C VAL A 93 -2.22 20.71 -4.99
N HIS A 94 -2.26 20.51 -6.31
CA HIS A 94 -3.46 20.21 -7.08
C HIS A 94 -3.67 18.70 -7.34
N GLY A 95 -2.75 17.84 -6.91
CA GLY A 95 -2.86 16.38 -7.04
C GLY A 95 -1.89 15.77 -8.04
N THR A 96 -2.39 14.86 -8.88
CA THR A 96 -1.58 14.14 -9.89
C THR A 96 -2.23 14.27 -11.26
N TYR A 97 -1.49 14.82 -12.21
CA TYR A 97 -1.95 14.97 -13.57
C TYR A 97 -1.91 13.63 -14.31
N LEU A 98 -2.90 13.44 -15.17
CA LEU A 98 -3.11 12.25 -15.97
C LEU A 98 -2.90 12.60 -17.44
N ARG A 99 -2.00 11.86 -18.09
CA ARG A 99 -1.73 12.01 -19.51
C ARG A 99 -2.31 10.82 -20.29
N PRO A 100 -2.94 11.03 -21.45
CA PRO A 100 -3.41 9.94 -22.29
C PRO A 100 -2.25 9.06 -22.79
N TRP A 101 -2.55 7.78 -22.97
CA TRP A 101 -1.62 6.81 -23.55
C TRP A 101 -2.24 6.12 -24.77
N SER A 102 -1.68 6.38 -25.94
CA SER A 102 -2.17 5.91 -27.23
C SER A 102 -1.51 4.62 -27.73
N GLY A 103 -0.89 3.84 -26.84
CA GLY A 103 -0.21 2.60 -27.20
C GLY A 103 1.11 2.85 -27.92
N VAL A 104 1.27 2.29 -29.12
CA VAL A 104 2.53 2.30 -29.88
C VAL A 104 2.93 3.70 -30.35
N ASN A 105 1.95 4.56 -30.61
CA ASN A 105 2.15 5.90 -31.13
C ASN A 105 2.56 6.91 -30.03
N GLU A 106 3.40 6.51 -29.06
CA GLU A 106 3.84 7.35 -27.93
C GLU A 106 4.59 8.62 -28.33
N LYS A 107 4.96 8.76 -29.61
CA LYS A 107 5.65 9.96 -30.13
C LYS A 107 4.75 11.17 -30.25
N GLU A 108 3.43 10.98 -30.18
CA GLU A 108 2.48 12.07 -30.06
C GLU A 108 2.34 12.37 -28.57
N GLU A 109 3.07 13.38 -28.10
CA GLU A 109 2.91 13.86 -26.72
C GLU A 109 1.53 14.47 -26.57
N LEU A 110 0.59 13.67 -26.10
CA LEU A 110 -0.75 14.15 -25.79
C LEU A 110 -0.71 15.01 -24.54
N GLU A 111 -1.42 16.13 -24.57
CA GLU A 111 -1.54 17.01 -23.40
C GLU A 111 -2.20 16.28 -22.22
N HIS A 112 -1.93 16.76 -21.02
CA HIS A 112 -2.63 16.31 -19.82
C HIS A 112 -4.14 16.51 -20.00
N CYS A 113 -4.90 15.47 -19.66
CA CYS A 113 -6.34 15.40 -19.92
C CYS A 113 -7.19 15.49 -18.66
N ALA A 114 -6.63 15.11 -17.51
CA ALA A 114 -7.34 15.10 -16.25
C ALA A 114 -6.39 15.27 -15.06
N VAL A 115 -6.92 15.65 -13.90
CA VAL A 115 -6.20 15.76 -12.64
C VAL A 115 -6.89 14.90 -11.59
N ARG A 116 -6.13 14.02 -10.94
CA ARG A 116 -6.58 13.24 -9.79
C ARG A 116 -6.24 14.00 -8.51
N VAL A 117 -7.28 14.47 -7.84
CA VAL A 117 -7.19 15.26 -6.60
C VAL A 117 -7.42 14.33 -5.41
N PHE A 118 -6.64 14.49 -4.35
CA PHE A 118 -6.67 13.63 -3.18
C PHE A 118 -7.05 14.46 -1.94
N SER A 119 -7.86 13.89 -1.06
CA SER A 119 -8.08 14.42 0.29
C SER A 119 -8.31 13.29 1.30
N ASN A 120 -8.43 13.64 2.57
CA ASN A 120 -8.87 12.74 3.63
C ASN A 120 -10.41 12.58 3.63
N ASP A 121 -11.15 13.59 3.16
CA ASP A 121 -12.61 13.55 3.01
C ASP A 121 -13.00 13.81 1.54
N LEU A 122 -13.95 13.01 1.02
CA LEU A 122 -14.46 13.10 -0.34
C LEU A 122 -15.16 14.43 -0.60
N LYS A 123 -15.73 15.05 0.44
CA LYS A 123 -16.43 16.34 0.35
C LYS A 123 -15.51 17.54 0.20
N GLU A 124 -14.26 17.41 0.63
CA GLU A 124 -13.25 18.47 0.51
C GLU A 124 -12.59 18.49 -0.88
N ILE A 125 -12.90 17.49 -1.72
CA ILE A 125 -12.29 17.36 -3.03
C ILE A 125 -13.06 18.24 -4.02
N GLU A 126 -12.50 19.40 -4.28
CA GLU A 126 -12.99 20.38 -5.24
C GLU A 126 -12.03 20.52 -6.43
N TYR A 127 -12.60 20.84 -7.58
CA TYR A 127 -11.83 21.18 -8.77
C TYR A 127 -11.25 22.60 -8.64
N SER A 128 -9.98 22.76 -9.04
CA SER A 128 -9.35 24.08 -9.19
C SER A 128 -8.81 24.25 -10.60
N ALA A 129 -9.26 25.30 -11.30
CA ALA A 129 -8.78 25.64 -12.63
C ALA A 129 -7.29 26.04 -12.63
N GLU A 130 -6.80 26.58 -11.52
CA GLU A 130 -5.39 26.96 -11.30
C GLU A 130 -4.45 25.75 -11.43
N ALA A 131 -4.98 24.53 -11.30
CA ALA A 131 -4.22 23.30 -11.50
C ALA A 131 -3.54 23.28 -12.88
N TRP A 132 -4.18 23.82 -13.91
CA TRP A 132 -3.64 23.82 -15.27
C TRP A 132 -2.60 24.92 -15.49
N ASP A 133 -2.78 26.07 -14.85
CA ASP A 133 -1.79 27.16 -14.89
C ASP A 133 -0.51 26.74 -14.18
N HIS A 134 -0.63 26.14 -12.98
CA HIS A 134 0.50 25.58 -12.23
C HIS A 134 1.24 24.49 -13.04
N LEU A 135 0.51 23.63 -13.77
CA LEU A 135 1.12 22.64 -14.65
C LEU A 135 1.93 23.30 -15.77
N LYS A 136 1.42 24.37 -16.37
CA LYS A 136 2.11 25.11 -17.43
C LYS A 136 3.40 25.75 -16.89
N GLU A 137 3.33 26.39 -15.73
CA GLU A 137 4.51 26.96 -15.06
C GLU A 137 5.59 25.89 -14.85
N LEU A 138 5.22 24.72 -14.32
CA LEU A 138 6.16 23.61 -14.12
C LEU A 138 6.82 23.14 -15.43
N GLN A 139 6.05 23.10 -16.53
CA GLN A 139 6.58 22.72 -17.84
C GLN A 139 7.56 23.77 -18.37
N ASP A 140 7.25 25.05 -18.19
CA ASP A 140 8.11 26.16 -18.60
C ASP A 140 9.44 26.15 -17.82
N PHE A 141 9.40 25.90 -16.50
CA PHE A 141 10.61 25.79 -15.68
C PHE A 141 11.48 24.56 -16.00
N SER A 142 10.87 23.45 -16.44
CA SER A 142 11.64 22.26 -16.85
C SER A 142 12.32 22.42 -18.21
N GLY A 143 11.90 23.39 -19.02
CA GLY A 143 12.43 23.63 -20.38
C GLY A 143 13.71 24.47 -20.43
N GLU A 144 14.06 25.20 -19.36
CA GLU A 144 15.16 26.19 -19.39
C GLU A 144 16.56 25.62 -19.18
N ASP A 145 16.72 24.34 -18.80
CA ASP A 145 18.06 23.74 -18.58
C ASP A 145 18.73 23.17 -19.85
N ALA A 146 18.11 23.32 -21.03
CA ALA A 146 18.67 22.83 -22.30
C ALA A 146 19.42 23.89 -23.13
N THR A 147 19.55 25.14 -22.68
CA THR A 147 20.26 26.17 -23.48
C THR A 147 20.96 27.24 -22.64
N ARG A 148 21.94 26.86 -21.82
CA ARG A 148 22.98 27.81 -21.40
C ARG A 148 24.13 27.79 -22.41
N PRO A 149 24.41 28.89 -23.13
CA PRO A 149 25.62 28.98 -23.96
C PRO A 149 26.87 28.99 -23.07
N PRO A 150 28.01 28.45 -23.55
CA PRO A 150 29.26 28.46 -22.80
C PRO A 150 29.76 29.90 -22.71
N SER A 151 29.44 30.57 -21.61
CA SER A 151 29.91 31.91 -21.33
C SER A 151 31.36 31.83 -20.86
N ILE A 152 32.27 31.80 -21.82
CA ILE A 152 33.66 32.21 -21.64
C ILE A 152 33.64 33.71 -21.35
N THR A 153 33.67 34.09 -20.08
CA THR A 153 34.46 35.26 -19.69
C THR A 153 34.84 35.19 -18.22
N ARG A 154 36.13 35.36 -18.01
CA ARG A 154 36.86 35.37 -16.75
C ARG A 154 36.83 36.79 -16.17
N PRO A 155 36.27 37.04 -14.99
CA PRO A 155 36.65 38.20 -14.19
C PRO A 155 37.70 37.79 -13.15
N LYS A 156 38.73 38.62 -13.06
CA LYS A 156 39.85 38.48 -12.14
C LYS A 156 39.39 38.51 -10.68
N THR A 157 40.05 37.72 -9.85
CA THR A 157 40.07 37.79 -8.39
C THR A 157 40.50 39.17 -7.89
N PRO A 158 40.10 39.51 -6.65
CA PRO A 158 41.10 39.80 -5.62
C PRO A 158 41.15 38.71 -4.56
N LYS A 159 42.38 38.38 -4.15
CA LYS A 159 42.73 37.44 -3.07
C LYS A 159 42.41 38.03 -1.70
N ASP A 160 41.94 37.18 -0.79
CA ASP A 160 42.59 36.87 0.50
C ASP A 160 41.99 35.57 1.07
N LYS A 161 42.77 34.46 1.11
CA LYS A 161 43.37 33.82 2.31
C LYS A 161 42.31 33.57 3.42
N THR A 162 42.04 32.35 3.90
CA THR A 162 42.99 31.37 4.46
C THR A 162 42.33 29.98 4.69
N ASP A 163 43.09 28.92 4.37
CA ASP A 163 43.29 27.62 5.05
C ASP A 163 42.25 26.47 5.24
N THR A 164 42.58 25.38 4.51
CA THR A 164 42.78 23.94 4.88
C THR A 164 41.83 23.11 5.77
N ARG A 165 41.33 21.98 5.21
CA ARG A 165 41.70 20.54 5.46
C ARG A 165 40.73 19.59 4.72
N LYS A 166 41.17 18.75 3.77
CA LYS A 166 41.50 17.29 3.85
C LYS A 166 40.41 16.43 4.55
N SER A 167 39.98 15.23 4.16
CA SER A 167 40.23 14.23 3.08
C SER A 167 39.44 12.95 3.48
N VAL A 168 38.86 12.08 2.63
CA VAL A 168 39.38 10.74 2.22
C VAL A 168 38.21 9.76 1.90
N LYS A 169 38.33 9.06 0.75
CA LYS A 169 37.98 7.66 0.29
C LYS A 169 36.77 6.90 0.88
N ALA A 170 35.93 6.14 0.15
CA ALA A 170 36.01 5.19 -1.00
C ALA A 170 35.98 3.68 -0.61
N GLY A 171 35.20 2.89 -1.38
CA GLY A 171 35.20 1.39 -1.46
C GLY A 171 33.77 0.82 -1.48
N SER A 172 33.17 0.23 -2.53
CA SER A 172 33.53 -0.88 -3.46
C SER A 172 33.59 -2.28 -2.80
N SER A 173 32.64 -3.20 -3.12
CA SER A 173 32.92 -4.64 -3.41
C SER A 173 31.67 -5.49 -3.74
N THR A 174 31.42 -5.72 -5.03
CA THR A 174 31.36 -6.98 -5.82
C THR A 174 31.00 -8.38 -5.21
N ARG A 175 29.94 -9.00 -5.81
CA ARG A 175 29.66 -10.42 -6.25
C ARG A 175 29.46 -11.64 -5.31
N TYR A 176 28.47 -12.46 -5.73
CA TYR A 176 28.39 -13.93 -6.03
C TYR A 176 27.05 -14.49 -5.49
N SER A 177 26.06 -14.98 -6.26
CA SER A 177 25.93 -16.07 -7.27
C SER A 177 26.07 -17.48 -6.69
N MET A 178 24.94 -18.22 -6.61
CA MET A 178 24.67 -19.64 -6.92
C MET A 178 23.30 -20.02 -6.28
N ARG A 179 22.49 -21.03 -6.64
CA ARG A 179 22.01 -21.71 -7.86
C ARG A 179 21.41 -23.05 -7.37
N GLY A 180 20.13 -23.33 -7.69
CA GLY A 180 19.52 -24.69 -7.68
C GLY A 180 18.76 -25.09 -6.40
N ARG A 181 17.74 -25.97 -6.39
CA ARG A 181 17.07 -26.77 -7.42
C ARG A 181 15.85 -27.47 -6.77
N THR A 182 14.67 -27.30 -7.36
CA THR A 182 13.56 -28.25 -7.65
C THR A 182 13.26 -29.46 -6.76
N ILE A 183 11.95 -29.69 -6.49
CA ILE A 183 11.10 -30.93 -6.54
C ILE A 183 9.96 -30.72 -5.52
N ALA A 184 8.67 -30.52 -5.85
CA ALA A 184 7.67 -31.24 -6.65
C ALA A 184 6.95 -32.40 -5.91
N SER A 185 5.62 -32.42 -6.09
CA SER A 185 4.62 -33.45 -5.76
C SER A 185 4.14 -33.57 -4.31
N ALA A 186 2.87 -33.88 -4.03
CA ALA A 186 1.64 -33.97 -4.81
C ALA A 186 0.51 -34.27 -3.81
N GLU A 187 -0.62 -33.61 -4.03
CA GLU A 187 -1.97 -34.20 -4.08
C GLU A 187 -2.66 -34.86 -2.85
N SER A 188 -3.90 -34.38 -2.70
CA SER A 188 -5.12 -35.12 -2.32
C SER A 188 -5.39 -35.26 -0.81
N SER A 189 -6.62 -35.29 -0.32
CA SER A 189 -7.92 -35.43 -0.95
C SER A 189 -9.05 -35.10 0.06
N VAL A 190 -10.09 -34.45 -0.45
CA VAL A 190 -11.55 -34.51 -0.16
C VAL A 190 -12.14 -35.06 1.16
N GLY A 191 -13.21 -34.39 1.59
CA GLY A 191 -14.32 -34.94 2.40
C GLY A 191 -14.88 -33.90 3.38
N ALA A 192 -15.74 -32.95 3.00
CA ALA A 192 -17.18 -33.04 2.72
C ALA A 192 -18.06 -33.38 3.94
N SER A 193 -19.10 -32.53 4.10
CA SER A 193 -20.40 -32.78 4.79
C SER A 193 -20.43 -32.48 6.30
N SER A 194 -21.43 -31.84 6.92
CA SER A 194 -22.61 -31.02 6.55
C SER A 194 -23.45 -30.88 7.85
N SER A 195 -24.36 -29.89 7.89
CA SER A 195 -25.53 -29.78 8.80
C SER A 195 -25.27 -29.45 10.28
N SER A 196 -26.10 -28.71 11.03
CA SER A 196 -27.34 -27.95 10.78
C SER A 196 -27.80 -27.38 12.13
N SER A 197 -28.41 -26.18 12.12
CA SER A 197 -29.46 -25.70 13.06
C SER A 197 -29.11 -25.43 14.52
N GLU A 198 -29.77 -24.55 15.28
CA GLU A 198 -30.73 -23.44 15.15
C GLU A 198 -30.96 -22.99 16.62
N GLU A 199 -31.10 -21.69 16.86
CA GLU A 199 -32.06 -21.02 17.78
C GLU A 199 -31.97 -21.13 19.33
N GLY A 200 -32.18 -19.96 19.98
CA GLY A 200 -32.55 -19.77 21.40
C GLY A 200 -31.73 -18.63 22.07
N SER A 201 -32.05 -17.34 21.96
CA SER A 201 -33.22 -16.54 22.44
C SER A 201 -33.29 -16.29 23.96
N SER A 202 -33.54 -15.01 24.31
CA SER A 202 -34.05 -14.42 25.56
C SER A 202 -33.02 -13.96 26.62
N SER A 203 -32.71 -12.65 26.74
CA SER A 203 -33.43 -11.52 27.44
C SER A 203 -33.17 -11.51 28.96
N GLU A 204 -32.39 -10.53 29.45
CA GLU A 204 -32.79 -9.41 30.35
C GLU A 204 -33.00 -9.89 31.82
N GLU A 205 -32.68 -9.20 32.91
CA GLU A 205 -32.44 -7.79 33.22
C GLU A 205 -31.94 -7.71 34.69
N GLU A 206 -31.40 -6.54 35.09
CA GLU A 206 -31.27 -6.01 36.47
C GLU A 206 -30.39 -6.79 37.49
N LYS A 207 -29.55 -6.17 38.34
CA LYS A 207 -29.82 -5.02 39.20
C LYS A 207 -28.52 -4.48 39.83
N TYR A 208 -28.52 -3.19 40.12
CA TYR A 208 -27.40 -2.33 40.56
C TYR A 208 -27.13 -2.37 42.10
N VAL A 209 -26.01 -1.73 42.49
CA VAL A 209 -25.57 -1.18 43.82
C VAL A 209 -24.96 -2.12 44.90
N PRO A 210 -24.06 -1.62 45.80
CA PRO A 210 -22.69 -1.11 45.63
C PRO A 210 -21.63 -1.82 46.52
N SER A 211 -20.35 -1.54 46.25
CA SER A 211 -19.16 -1.96 47.01
C SER A 211 -19.13 -1.55 48.49
N PRO A 212 -18.40 -2.31 49.33
CA PRO A 212 -17.66 -1.74 50.46
C PRO A 212 -16.14 -2.01 50.41
N PRO A 213 -15.33 -1.19 51.12
CA PRO A 213 -13.91 -0.99 50.83
C PRO A 213 -13.01 -1.79 51.77
N HIS A 214 -11.98 -2.48 51.28
CA HIS A 214 -10.93 -2.98 52.18
C HIS A 214 -9.51 -2.98 51.59
N LYS A 215 -8.66 -2.22 52.30
CA LYS A 215 -7.31 -2.55 52.78
C LYS A 215 -6.16 -2.55 51.76
N ARG A 216 -5.42 -1.44 51.82
CA ARG A 216 -3.96 -1.37 51.61
C ARG A 216 -3.28 -2.52 52.34
N HIS A 217 -2.56 -3.37 51.61
CA HIS A 217 -1.45 -4.15 52.14
C HIS A 217 -0.15 -3.74 51.46
N LYS A 218 0.79 -3.33 52.31
CA LYS A 218 2.19 -3.04 52.04
C LYS A 218 2.99 -4.23 52.57
N THR A 219 3.78 -4.86 51.70
CA THR A 219 4.95 -5.74 51.98
C THR A 219 5.65 -5.89 50.63
N THR A 220 6.74 -5.20 50.33
CA THR A 220 8.14 -5.43 50.76
C THR A 220 8.67 -6.80 50.34
N ASP A 221 9.42 -6.76 49.23
CA ASP A 221 10.64 -7.51 48.87
C ASP A 221 10.73 -9.00 49.18
N THR A 222 11.03 -9.81 48.14
CA THR A 222 12.34 -10.48 48.02
C THR A 222 12.54 -10.97 46.58
N SER A 223 13.56 -10.39 45.96
CA SER A 223 14.36 -10.81 44.81
C SER A 223 14.14 -12.20 44.18
N ASN A 224 14.07 -12.23 42.86
CA ASN A 224 14.94 -13.10 42.06
C ASN A 224 15.42 -12.41 40.79
N THR A 225 16.64 -11.89 40.91
CA THR A 225 17.74 -11.80 39.95
C THR A 225 17.54 -12.57 38.63
N SER A 226 17.42 -11.83 37.53
CA SER A 226 18.36 -11.96 36.41
C SER A 226 18.28 -10.69 35.56
N ASN A 227 19.01 -9.66 35.99
CA ASN A 227 19.43 -8.58 35.12
C ASN A 227 20.41 -9.16 34.10
N THR A 228 19.92 -9.47 32.93
CA THR A 228 20.73 -9.61 31.72
C THR A 228 20.18 -8.64 30.70
N THR A 229 20.49 -7.35 30.92
CA THR A 229 20.45 -6.31 29.88
C THR A 229 21.57 -6.60 28.88
N GLU A 230 21.41 -7.68 28.12
CA GLU A 230 21.90 -7.67 26.75
C GLU A 230 20.92 -6.83 25.93
N PRO A 231 21.38 -5.97 25.01
CA PRO A 231 20.48 -5.33 24.07
C PRO A 231 19.79 -6.43 23.27
N MET A 232 18.52 -6.73 23.61
CA MET A 232 17.70 -7.69 22.86
C MET A 232 17.76 -7.26 21.41
N LYS A 233 18.35 -8.13 20.57
CA LYS A 233 18.41 -7.89 19.13
C LYS A 233 16.98 -7.62 18.68
N PRO A 234 16.73 -6.53 17.94
CA PRO A 234 15.38 -6.21 17.49
C PRO A 234 14.82 -7.41 16.72
N SER A 235 13.60 -7.82 17.05
CA SER A 235 12.95 -8.95 16.38
C SER A 235 12.96 -8.74 14.87
N LYS A 236 13.50 -9.74 14.16
CA LYS A 236 13.54 -9.77 12.71
C LYS A 236 12.13 -9.70 12.12
N VAL A 237 11.14 -10.33 12.76
CA VAL A 237 9.74 -10.36 12.32
C VAL A 237 8.89 -9.40 13.13
N VAL A 238 8.09 -8.57 12.44
CA VAL A 238 7.21 -7.58 13.05
C VAL A 238 5.85 -7.55 12.37
N PHE A 239 4.79 -7.60 13.17
CA PHE A 239 3.42 -7.40 12.72
C PHE A 239 3.12 -5.90 12.61
N ARG A 240 2.56 -5.47 11.49
CA ARG A 240 2.13 -4.10 11.23
C ARG A 240 0.62 -4.07 11.11
N LEU A 241 -0.05 -3.60 12.15
CA LEU A 241 -1.50 -3.39 12.14
C LEU A 241 -1.79 -2.04 11.51
N GLY A 242 -2.63 -2.03 10.48
CA GLY A 242 -3.14 -0.80 9.86
C GLY A 242 -4.65 -0.71 10.00
N SER A 243 -5.16 0.47 10.36
CA SER A 243 -6.60 0.75 10.29
C SER A 243 -6.99 1.25 8.91
N GLN A 244 -8.06 0.68 8.35
CA GLN A 244 -8.67 1.20 7.12
C GLN A 244 -9.59 2.40 7.40
N ARG A 245 -10.13 2.48 8.63
CA ARG A 245 -11.06 3.54 9.06
C ARG A 245 -10.34 4.80 9.52
N VAL A 246 -9.21 4.66 10.21
CA VAL A 246 -8.42 5.80 10.73
C VAL A 246 -7.13 5.92 9.95
N ILE A 247 -7.08 6.92 9.07
CA ILE A 247 -5.92 7.21 8.23
C ILE A 247 -4.66 7.41 9.09
N GLY A 248 -3.58 6.71 8.72
CA GLY A 248 -2.28 6.83 9.39
C GLY A 248 -2.19 6.10 10.74
N ALA A 249 -3.27 5.52 11.24
CA ALA A 249 -3.20 4.66 12.42
C ALA A 249 -2.47 3.36 12.06
N ILE A 250 -1.23 3.26 12.54
CA ILE A 250 -0.36 2.10 12.34
C ILE A 250 0.25 1.73 13.68
N ARG A 251 0.23 0.43 14.01
CA ARG A 251 0.94 -0.11 15.17
C ARG A 251 1.87 -1.22 14.73
N TYR A 252 3.13 -1.14 15.14
CA TYR A 252 4.11 -2.21 14.95
C TYR A 252 4.21 -3.03 16.23
N ILE A 253 4.18 -4.35 16.08
CA ILE A 253 4.28 -5.31 17.17
C ILE A 253 5.39 -6.31 16.84
N PRO A 254 6.55 -6.20 17.50
CA PRO A 254 7.61 -7.18 17.40
C PRO A 254 7.15 -8.60 17.76
N LEU A 255 7.67 -9.63 17.07
CA LEU A 255 7.29 -11.02 17.33
C LEU A 255 7.60 -11.47 18.77
N ASP A 256 8.65 -10.93 19.40
CA ASP A 256 8.99 -11.23 20.80
C ASP A 256 7.97 -10.71 21.81
N GLU A 257 7.19 -9.68 21.45
CA GLU A 257 6.07 -9.12 22.22
C GLU A 257 4.72 -9.79 21.91
N CYS A 258 4.68 -10.70 20.93
CA CYS A 258 3.47 -11.31 20.41
C CYS A 258 3.74 -12.75 19.94
N ARG A 259 3.88 -13.66 20.91
CA ARG A 259 4.36 -15.04 20.69
C ARG A 259 3.26 -16.03 20.40
N SER A 260 2.01 -15.63 20.55
CA SER A 260 0.84 -16.48 20.33
C SER A 260 -0.20 -15.77 19.45
N ARG A 261 -1.01 -16.57 18.77
CA ARG A 261 -2.20 -16.10 18.05
C ARG A 261 -3.10 -15.29 18.99
N LYS A 262 -3.35 -15.78 20.20
CA LYS A 262 -4.17 -15.09 21.20
C LYS A 262 -3.65 -13.68 21.47
N GLU A 263 -2.35 -13.52 21.71
CA GLU A 263 -1.73 -12.20 21.92
C GLU A 263 -1.87 -11.29 20.69
N LEU A 264 -1.76 -11.85 19.48
CA LEU A 264 -1.95 -11.08 18.24
C LEU A 264 -3.39 -10.57 18.14
N PHE A 265 -4.38 -11.43 18.41
CA PHE A 265 -5.79 -11.09 18.40
C PHE A 265 -6.14 -10.10 19.51
N ASP A 266 -5.64 -10.26 20.73
CA ASP A 266 -5.88 -9.33 21.84
C ASP A 266 -5.35 -7.91 21.49
N LYS A 267 -4.13 -7.84 20.95
CA LYS A 267 -3.52 -6.56 20.56
C LYS A 267 -4.19 -5.95 19.33
N ALA A 268 -4.62 -6.78 18.38
CA ALA A 268 -5.38 -6.34 17.22
C ALA A 268 -6.76 -5.81 17.63
N THR A 269 -7.47 -6.52 18.49
CA THR A 269 -8.74 -6.10 19.09
C THR A 269 -8.59 -4.75 19.77
N ALA A 270 -7.61 -4.60 20.66
CA ALA A 270 -7.36 -3.33 21.34
C ALA A 270 -7.04 -2.19 20.35
N PHE A 271 -6.28 -2.46 19.29
CA PHE A 271 -5.93 -1.46 18.28
C PHE A 271 -7.14 -1.06 17.41
N TYR A 272 -7.89 -2.04 16.90
CA TYR A 272 -9.05 -1.77 16.05
C TYR A 272 -10.20 -1.16 16.84
N GLN A 273 -10.43 -1.58 18.08
CA GLN A 273 -11.44 -0.98 18.96
C GLN A 273 -11.09 0.45 19.38
N ALA A 274 -9.80 0.79 19.47
CA ALA A 274 -9.38 2.18 19.67
C ALA A 274 -9.68 3.07 18.46
N CYS A 275 -9.71 2.48 17.25
CA CYS A 275 -10.09 3.17 16.02
C CYS A 275 -11.60 3.21 15.79
N ASP A 276 -12.29 2.15 16.20
CA ASP A 276 -13.71 1.90 15.97
C ASP A 276 -14.26 1.02 17.10
N ARG A 277 -15.03 1.60 18.03
CA ARG A 277 -15.49 0.91 19.25
C ARG A 277 -16.28 -0.36 18.98
N ASP A 278 -16.96 -0.44 17.84
CA ASP A 278 -17.83 -1.55 17.48
C ASP A 278 -17.10 -2.63 16.65
N ALA A 279 -15.79 -2.47 16.42
CA ALA A 279 -14.99 -3.42 15.65
C ALA A 279 -14.93 -4.79 16.35
N GLN A 280 -15.36 -5.83 15.63
CA GLN A 280 -15.23 -7.23 16.02
C GLN A 280 -14.09 -7.89 15.24
N VAL A 281 -13.01 -8.24 15.94
CA VAL A 281 -11.81 -8.82 15.33
C VAL A 281 -11.87 -10.34 15.41
N LYS A 282 -12.63 -10.96 14.50
CA LYS A 282 -12.77 -12.43 14.41
C LYS A 282 -11.81 -13.06 13.41
N ILE A 283 -11.43 -12.30 12.39
CA ILE A 283 -10.57 -12.76 11.29
C ILE A 283 -9.52 -11.66 11.02
N LEU A 284 -8.25 -12.08 10.99
CA LEU A 284 -7.13 -11.23 10.58
C LEU A 284 -6.60 -11.71 9.22
N VAL A 285 -6.50 -10.79 8.27
CA VAL A 285 -5.78 -10.98 7.01
C VAL A 285 -4.35 -10.53 7.21
N CYS A 286 -3.43 -11.47 7.10
CA CYS A 286 -2.00 -11.25 7.25
C CYS A 286 -1.30 -11.42 5.91
N GLN A 287 -0.39 -10.51 5.57
CA GLN A 287 0.42 -10.60 4.36
C GLN A 287 1.87 -10.26 4.70
N ILE A 288 2.80 -11.18 4.42
CA ILE A 288 4.23 -10.85 4.48
C ILE A 288 4.50 -9.84 3.35
N SER A 289 5.02 -8.65 3.66
CA SER A 289 5.11 -7.54 2.68
C SER A 289 5.98 -7.85 1.47
N SER A 290 6.94 -8.77 1.59
CA SER A 290 7.77 -9.24 0.46
C SER A 290 7.07 -10.28 -0.42
N GLN A 291 5.94 -10.82 0.03
CA GLN A 291 5.18 -11.86 -0.65
C GLN A 291 3.79 -11.33 -1.07
N ARG A 292 3.15 -12.07 -1.98
CA ARG A 292 1.80 -11.75 -2.49
C ARG A 292 0.70 -12.60 -1.86
N GLU A 293 1.08 -13.60 -1.09
CA GLU A 293 0.17 -14.53 -0.46
C GLU A 293 -0.46 -13.89 0.77
N GLN A 294 -1.76 -14.13 0.94
CA GLN A 294 -2.52 -13.68 2.09
C GLN A 294 -2.84 -14.89 2.96
N HIS A 295 -2.59 -14.75 4.26
CA HIS A 295 -2.89 -15.72 5.29
C HIS A 295 -4.09 -15.23 6.09
N TYR A 296 -5.13 -16.05 6.18
CA TYR A 296 -6.29 -15.75 7.01
C TYR A 296 -6.10 -16.44 8.35
N LEU A 297 -6.01 -15.64 9.41
CA LEU A 297 -5.97 -16.14 10.78
C LEU A 297 -7.36 -16.04 11.38
N PHE A 298 -7.82 -17.12 12.00
CA PHE A 298 -9.07 -17.19 12.72
C PHE A 298 -8.80 -17.18 14.23
N GLU A 299 -9.71 -16.60 15.01
CA GLU A 299 -9.56 -16.47 16.47
C GLU A 299 -9.46 -17.83 17.18
N ASP A 300 -9.97 -18.90 16.61
CA ASP A 300 -10.03 -20.24 17.18
C ASP A 300 -8.98 -21.20 16.62
N SER A 301 -8.11 -20.76 15.71
CA SER A 301 -7.13 -21.62 15.05
C SER A 301 -5.69 -21.13 15.17
N ASP A 302 -4.87 -21.86 15.92
CA ASP A 302 -3.45 -21.55 16.15
C ASP A 302 -2.53 -22.01 15.00
N GLY A 303 -3.00 -22.92 14.15
CA GLY A 303 -2.19 -23.56 13.10
C GLY A 303 -1.67 -22.56 12.07
N GLU A 304 -2.55 -21.71 11.57
CA GLU A 304 -2.24 -20.71 10.54
C GLU A 304 -1.30 -19.64 11.07
N PHE A 305 -1.44 -19.26 12.35
CA PHE A 305 -0.54 -18.32 12.99
C PHE A 305 0.88 -18.89 13.05
N ARG A 306 1.01 -20.16 13.48
CA ARG A 306 2.31 -20.83 13.54
C ARG A 306 2.95 -20.94 12.18
N LEU A 307 2.19 -21.37 11.16
CA LEU A 307 2.68 -21.48 9.78
C LEU A 307 3.13 -20.13 9.22
N LEU A 308 2.36 -19.06 9.47
CA LEU A 308 2.73 -17.70 9.07
C LEU A 308 4.03 -17.24 9.72
N VAL A 309 4.20 -17.49 11.02
CA VAL A 309 5.43 -17.13 11.75
C VAL A 309 6.62 -17.95 11.27
N GLU A 310 6.45 -19.26 11.09
CA GLU A 310 7.48 -20.16 10.57
C GLU A 310 7.92 -19.72 9.15
N GLN A 311 6.96 -19.42 8.28
CA GLN A 311 7.21 -18.90 6.93
C GLN A 311 7.94 -17.54 6.96
N ALA A 312 7.53 -16.63 7.84
CA ALA A 312 8.20 -15.35 8.00
C ALA A 312 9.63 -15.51 8.54
N GLN A 313 9.87 -16.46 9.45
CA GLN A 313 11.19 -16.72 10.00
C GLN A 313 12.11 -17.44 9.00
N SER A 314 11.56 -18.35 8.19
CA SER A 314 12.30 -19.13 7.18
C SER A 314 12.72 -18.32 5.96
N LEU A 315 12.24 -17.08 5.83
CA LEU A 315 12.72 -16.14 4.82
C LEU A 315 14.16 -15.71 5.16
N GLU A 316 15.12 -16.49 4.68
CA GLU A 316 16.51 -16.09 4.47
C GLU A 316 16.58 -15.26 3.19
N ASP A 317 16.62 -13.93 3.34
CA ASP A 317 17.69 -13.07 2.78
C ASP A 317 17.30 -11.58 2.63
N SER A 318 18.32 -10.73 2.82
CA SER A 318 18.46 -9.30 2.47
C SER A 318 17.73 -8.19 3.24
N LEU A 319 16.66 -8.48 3.98
CA LEU A 319 15.96 -7.45 4.77
C LEU A 319 16.29 -7.60 6.27
N ASP A 320 16.83 -6.54 6.88
CA ASP A 320 17.06 -6.45 8.33
C ASP A 320 15.77 -6.67 9.15
N ARG A 321 14.60 -6.51 8.51
CA ARG A 321 13.28 -6.66 9.13
C ARG A 321 12.25 -7.19 8.13
N ILE A 322 11.52 -8.21 8.55
CA ILE A 322 10.40 -8.83 7.87
C ILE A 322 9.12 -8.25 8.47
N VAL A 323 8.28 -7.66 7.61
CA VAL A 323 7.03 -7.04 8.00
C VAL A 323 5.88 -7.95 7.56
N ILE A 324 4.96 -8.21 8.49
CA ILE A 324 3.69 -8.88 8.24
C ILE A 324 2.61 -7.81 8.38
N ASP A 325 2.03 -7.36 7.27
CA ASP A 325 0.88 -6.47 7.29
C ASP A 325 -0.35 -7.22 7.81
N VAL A 326 -1.05 -6.65 8.80
CA VAL A 326 -2.21 -7.23 9.47
C VAL A 326 -3.40 -6.28 9.30
N LEU A 327 -4.50 -6.83 8.79
CA LEU A 327 -5.79 -6.14 8.59
C LEU A 327 -6.90 -6.99 9.21
N HIS A 328 -7.90 -6.39 9.83
CA HIS A 328 -9.11 -7.13 10.21
C HIS A 328 -10.12 -7.12 9.07
N VAL A 329 -10.91 -8.19 8.95
CA VAL A 329 -12.04 -8.24 8.00
C VAL A 329 -13.19 -7.42 8.58
N LEU A 330 -13.61 -6.39 7.86
CA LEU A 330 -14.83 -5.64 8.18
C LEU A 330 -16.04 -6.51 7.85
N GLN A 331 -16.85 -6.86 8.85
CA GLN A 331 -18.18 -7.42 8.60
C GLN A 331 -19.10 -6.24 8.25
N THR A 332 -19.59 -6.23 7.00
CA THR A 332 -20.59 -5.28 6.49
C THR A 332 -21.99 -5.64 6.97
#